data_AF-A0A1M7JWQ7-F1
#
_entry.id   AF-A0A1M7JWQ7-F1
#
_cell.length_a   1.000
_cell.length_b   1.000
_cell.length_c   1.000
_cell.angle_alpha   90.00
_cell.angle_beta   90.00
_cell.angle_gamma   90.00
#
_symmetry.space_group_name_H-M   'P 1'
#
loop_
_entity.id
_entity.type
_entity.pdbx_description
1 polymer ?
#
loop_
_entity_poly.entity_id
_entity_poly.type
_entity_poly.pdbx_seq_one_letter_code
_entity_poly.pdbx_strand_id
1 'polypeptide(L)'
;MGFLAPISFWFLTAIPILLLFYFFKKQFDQQNISSIYLWERTFQEWESDHWWRKLQKNLLLLLQLLILLFLILALTRPYLENESVSGDHLVIVMDTSATMMMEQDGTTRLAEAKEQAEDLVDSLGSGQQVSVIQAGKTPAILATNQTDHNRVREQIRNLEVSYQHQNLEDAIQLATSFLQQGTGEVHIFTDHLTKEHLTDQNLSQPVVVHNRTGVSDNISLQSFGVKQTEDQVAAIVTVANQSSEDTDVALTIRFEDQVLTQVTESISANEEQTVRIDQLPVYDYYQVEIEGDGYLLDNEMHALLPQQQAPSVYIAGEVNPFIEQALLSAGHEITSVTKNENGEYAFPEHQSENIYLLAGVQADQWPSGSKLIMAPATDGPFGVNEKGKLEYGLQQAEESDLLAFTNVQNIYLEQAYPVEDWHGLQPLVQSGEQTILAQGIYQNDPIIFYAFDFQDSDWPLQPDFPILLANSIAGLAESSSLGYYAPLETAKIHFSTMANEASFEALNGEVIKQLELGEREVTMPGKPGIYQLHEITNAGSVQRHFVVQLDPEERTNETADSFSIGVEGEEAMGSKLSKREIWRVFAAIALLILFVEWEVYRRGITSR
;
A
#
# COMPACT_ATOMS: atom_id res chain seq x y z
N MET A 1 -41.25 1.38 -11.99
CA MET A 1 -42.13 1.95 -10.92
C MET A 1 -43.48 1.23 -10.95
N GLY A 2 -44.09 0.93 -9.80
CA GLY A 2 -45.38 0.23 -9.76
C GLY A 2 -46.12 0.34 -8.42
N PHE A 3 -47.14 -0.51 -8.21
CA PHE A 3 -47.93 -0.58 -6.97
C PHE A 3 -47.89 -1.99 -6.39
N LEU A 4 -47.55 -2.14 -5.11
CA LEU A 4 -47.55 -3.45 -4.43
C LEU A 4 -48.96 -3.94 -4.08
N ALA A 5 -49.89 -3.01 -3.83
CA ALA A 5 -51.27 -3.32 -3.45
C ALA A 5 -52.28 -2.67 -4.41
N PRO A 6 -52.37 -3.11 -5.68
CA PRO A 6 -53.31 -2.53 -6.65
C PRO A 6 -54.78 -2.73 -6.25
N ILE A 7 -55.09 -3.74 -5.41
CA ILE A 7 -56.44 -3.95 -4.86
C ILE A 7 -56.95 -2.73 -4.07
N SER A 8 -56.04 -1.95 -3.47
CA SER A 8 -56.36 -0.76 -2.67
C SER A 8 -57.00 0.36 -3.50
N PHE A 9 -56.93 0.32 -4.83
CA PHE A 9 -57.67 1.27 -5.69
C PHE A 9 -59.19 1.17 -5.53
N TRP A 10 -59.71 0.07 -4.97
CA TRP A 10 -61.14 -0.04 -4.65
C TRP A 10 -61.62 1.06 -3.69
N PHE A 11 -60.74 1.60 -2.85
CA PHE A 11 -61.03 2.73 -1.97
C PHE A 11 -61.32 4.05 -2.71
N LEU A 12 -61.06 4.16 -4.03
CA LEU A 12 -61.55 5.32 -4.81
C LEU A 12 -63.08 5.45 -4.77
N THR A 13 -63.81 4.36 -4.50
CA THR A 13 -65.27 4.40 -4.30
C THR A 13 -65.70 5.26 -3.12
N ALA A 14 -64.80 5.59 -2.19
CA ALA A 14 -65.06 6.54 -1.11
C ALA A 14 -65.23 7.99 -1.62
N ILE A 15 -64.63 8.36 -2.77
CA ILE A 15 -64.75 9.69 -3.37
C ILE A 15 -66.21 10.02 -3.73
N PRO A 16 -66.94 9.21 -4.53
CA PRO A 16 -68.34 9.51 -4.85
C PRO A 16 -69.25 9.45 -3.61
N ILE A 17 -68.94 8.62 -2.61
CA ILE A 17 -69.68 8.59 -1.33
C ILE A 17 -69.53 9.92 -0.60
N LEU A 18 -68.31 10.45 -0.51
CA LEU A 18 -68.01 11.74 0.13
C LEU A 18 -68.67 12.91 -0.61
N LEU A 19 -68.65 12.88 -1.95
CA LEU A 19 -69.37 13.85 -2.78
C LEU A 19 -70.89 13.76 -2.57
N LEU A 20 -71.44 12.56 -2.47
CA LEU A 20 -72.87 12.35 -2.20
C LEU A 20 -73.26 12.94 -0.85
N PHE A 21 -72.49 12.68 0.22
CA PHE A 21 -72.70 13.34 1.52
C PHE A 21 -72.62 14.87 1.44
N TYR A 22 -71.71 15.41 0.62
CA TYR A 22 -71.63 16.84 0.39
C TYR A 22 -72.88 17.40 -0.30
N PHE A 23 -73.42 16.70 -1.30
CA PHE A 23 -74.67 17.11 -1.97
C PHE A 23 -75.90 17.03 -1.07
N PHE A 24 -75.95 16.08 -0.13
CA PHE A 24 -77.01 15.98 0.88
C PHE A 24 -76.87 17.00 2.02
N LYS A 25 -75.83 17.83 2.02
CA LYS A 25 -75.66 18.89 3.02
C LYS A 25 -76.77 19.92 2.84
N LYS A 26 -77.68 19.94 3.81
CA LYS A 26 -78.82 20.87 3.87
C LYS A 26 -78.33 22.31 3.78
N GLN A 27 -78.65 22.99 2.69
CA GLN A 27 -78.42 24.43 2.55
C GLN A 27 -79.55 25.15 3.31
N PHE A 28 -79.18 26.08 4.19
CA PHE A 28 -80.17 26.89 4.92
C PHE A 28 -80.65 28.00 3.99
N ASP A 29 -81.96 28.06 3.73
CA ASP A 29 -82.57 29.15 2.98
C ASP A 29 -82.48 30.45 3.78
N GLN A 30 -81.91 31.48 3.15
CA GLN A 30 -81.89 32.82 3.72
C GLN A 30 -83.30 33.41 3.63
N GLN A 31 -83.98 33.54 4.77
CA GLN A 31 -85.28 34.19 4.82
C GLN A 31 -85.12 35.70 4.97
N ASN A 32 -85.85 36.43 4.13
CA ASN A 32 -85.85 37.88 4.13
C ASN A 32 -86.81 38.39 5.23
N ILE A 33 -86.25 38.98 6.28
CA ILE A 33 -87.01 39.60 7.38
C ILE A 33 -87.16 41.10 7.15
N SER A 34 -88.33 41.65 7.47
CA SER A 34 -88.76 42.99 7.05
C SER A 34 -88.00 44.18 7.69
N SER A 35 -87.09 43.95 8.63
CA SER A 35 -86.19 45.00 9.15
C SER A 35 -84.90 44.40 9.72
N ILE A 36 -83.76 44.88 9.21
CA ILE A 36 -82.40 44.53 9.66
C ILE A 36 -81.87 45.60 10.64
N TYR A 37 -82.67 46.63 10.96
CA TYR A 37 -82.24 47.83 11.71
C TYR A 37 -81.65 47.52 13.10
N LEU A 38 -82.10 46.44 13.75
CA LEU A 38 -81.55 45.97 15.03
C LEU A 38 -80.27 45.13 14.89
N TRP A 39 -80.01 44.56 13.71
CA TRP A 39 -78.84 43.71 13.40
C TRP A 39 -77.70 44.49 12.73
N GLU A 40 -78.03 45.61 12.08
CA GLU A 40 -77.10 46.49 11.37
C GLU A 40 -76.08 47.16 12.31
N ARG A 41 -76.42 47.31 13.59
CA ARG A 41 -75.49 47.80 14.65
C ARG A 41 -74.48 46.76 15.15
N THR A 42 -74.60 45.51 14.74
CA THR A 42 -73.69 44.42 15.15
C THR A 42 -72.87 43.83 14.00
N PHE A 43 -73.18 44.16 12.75
CA PHE A 43 -72.55 43.57 11.56
C PHE A 43 -71.72 44.55 10.71
N GLN A 44 -71.32 45.70 11.29
CA GLN A 44 -70.35 46.60 10.67
C GLN A 44 -68.93 46.21 11.05
N GLU A 45 -68.39 45.13 10.47
CA GLU A 45 -66.92 44.97 10.41
C GLU A 45 -66.40 43.96 9.37
N TRP A 46 -67.24 43.29 8.57
CA TRP A 46 -66.78 42.16 7.74
C TRP A 46 -67.12 42.31 6.24
N GLU A 47 -66.74 43.45 5.66
CA GLU A 47 -66.64 43.64 4.21
C GLU A 47 -65.18 43.76 3.78
N SER A 48 -64.49 42.63 3.70
CA SER A 48 -63.40 42.47 2.72
C SER A 48 -63.16 40.98 2.43
N ASP A 49 -62.81 40.70 1.17
CA ASP A 49 -62.50 39.41 0.54
C ASP A 49 -63.63 38.47 0.09
N HIS A 50 -64.36 38.94 -0.93
CA HIS A 50 -65.32 38.18 -1.76
C HIS A 50 -64.73 36.92 -2.44
N TRP A 51 -63.42 36.87 -2.72
CA TRP A 51 -62.78 35.72 -3.38
C TRP A 51 -62.40 34.59 -2.41
N TRP A 52 -61.85 34.93 -1.23
CA TRP A 52 -61.52 33.95 -0.17
C TRP A 52 -62.75 33.21 0.36
N ARG A 53 -63.93 33.87 0.44
CA ARG A 53 -65.19 33.22 0.85
C ARG A 53 -65.67 32.14 -0.13
N LYS A 54 -65.46 32.31 -1.45
CA LYS A 54 -65.81 31.27 -2.44
C LYS A 54 -64.85 30.07 -2.36
N LEU A 55 -63.56 30.35 -2.13
CA LEU A 55 -62.57 29.30 -1.91
C LEU A 55 -62.91 28.55 -0.60
N GLN A 56 -63.07 29.23 0.54
CA GLN A 56 -63.42 28.61 1.84
C GLN A 56 -64.69 27.73 1.81
N LYS A 57 -65.72 28.09 1.03
CA LYS A 57 -66.96 27.29 0.94
C LYS A 57 -66.75 25.89 0.37
N ASN A 58 -65.79 25.72 -0.54
CA ASN A 58 -65.47 24.44 -1.18
C ASN A 58 -64.05 23.92 -0.84
N LEU A 59 -63.22 24.72 -0.16
CA LEU A 59 -61.83 24.38 0.18
C LEU A 59 -61.77 23.23 1.17
N LEU A 60 -62.72 23.17 2.12
CA LEU A 60 -62.81 22.03 3.05
C LEU A 60 -63.07 20.71 2.30
N LEU A 61 -63.97 20.73 1.31
CA LEU A 61 -64.24 19.58 0.47
C LEU A 61 -63.02 19.20 -0.38
N LEU A 62 -62.32 20.19 -0.95
CA LEU A 62 -61.12 19.97 -1.74
C LEU A 62 -60.00 19.35 -0.88
N LEU A 63 -59.78 19.86 0.34
CA LEU A 63 -58.82 19.32 1.31
C LEU A 63 -59.16 17.88 1.69
N GLN A 64 -60.44 17.58 1.96
CA GLN A 64 -60.90 16.21 2.27
C GLN A 64 -60.67 15.23 1.11
N LEU A 65 -60.94 15.67 -0.13
CA LEU A 65 -60.65 14.89 -1.33
C LEU A 65 -59.15 14.63 -1.49
N LEU A 66 -58.32 15.63 -1.19
CA LEU A 66 -56.86 15.54 -1.25
C LEU A 66 -56.29 14.58 -0.20
N ILE A 67 -56.79 14.66 1.04
CA ILE A 67 -56.43 13.73 2.12
C ILE A 67 -56.80 12.31 1.73
N LEU A 68 -58.02 12.11 1.25
CA LEU A 68 -58.51 10.80 0.82
C LEU A 68 -57.65 10.25 -0.33
N LEU A 69 -57.33 11.08 -1.33
CA LEU A 69 -56.47 10.69 -2.45
C LEU A 69 -55.07 10.25 -1.98
N PHE A 70 -54.44 11.03 -1.10
CA PHE A 70 -53.10 10.70 -0.60
C PHE A 70 -53.08 9.51 0.35
N LEU A 71 -54.16 9.28 1.13
CA LEU A 71 -54.32 8.06 1.92
C LEU A 71 -54.49 6.83 1.02
N ILE A 72 -55.28 6.93 -0.06
CA ILE A 72 -55.41 5.85 -1.04
C ILE A 72 -54.05 5.57 -1.71
N LEU A 73 -53.30 6.61 -2.08
CA LEU A 73 -51.93 6.45 -2.61
C LEU A 73 -50.97 5.85 -1.59
N ALA A 74 -51.10 6.16 -0.30
CA ALA A 74 -50.31 5.49 0.73
C ALA A 74 -50.69 3.99 0.85
N LEU A 75 -51.98 3.67 0.75
CA LEU A 75 -52.51 2.30 0.81
C LEU A 75 -52.17 1.44 -0.41
N THR A 76 -52.00 2.03 -1.60
CA THR A 76 -51.59 1.30 -2.82
C THR A 76 -50.11 0.92 -2.80
N ARG A 77 -49.34 1.45 -1.83
CA ARG A 77 -47.89 1.22 -1.66
C ARG A 77 -47.12 1.36 -2.99
N PRO A 78 -47.10 2.57 -3.57
CA PRO A 78 -46.27 2.87 -4.73
C PRO A 78 -44.81 2.61 -4.42
N TYR A 79 -44.10 2.03 -5.38
CA TYR A 79 -42.67 1.73 -5.28
C TYR A 79 -41.88 2.28 -6.47
N LEU A 80 -40.65 2.68 -6.19
CA LEU A 80 -39.61 2.97 -7.17
C LEU A 80 -38.73 1.73 -7.33
N GLU A 81 -38.32 1.44 -8.56
CA GLU A 81 -37.35 0.39 -8.87
C GLU A 81 -35.97 1.01 -8.75
N ASN A 82 -35.15 0.49 -7.84
CA ASN A 82 -33.72 0.79 -7.75
C ASN A 82 -32.96 -0.52 -7.91
N GLU A 83 -31.75 -0.44 -8.46
CA GLU A 83 -30.77 -1.49 -8.29
C GLU A 83 -30.46 -1.59 -6.80
N SER A 84 -30.55 -2.79 -6.25
CA SER A 84 -30.34 -3.02 -4.83
C SER A 84 -29.64 -4.33 -4.63
N VAL A 85 -28.82 -4.35 -3.60
CA VAL A 85 -28.09 -5.53 -3.16
C VAL A 85 -29.02 -6.67 -2.80
N SER A 86 -28.80 -7.83 -3.38
CA SER A 86 -29.55 -9.06 -3.10
C SER A 86 -28.97 -9.79 -1.88
N GLY A 87 -29.81 -9.97 -0.85
CA GLY A 87 -29.47 -10.76 0.33
C GLY A 87 -29.37 -9.94 1.62
N ASP A 88 -29.05 -10.61 2.73
CA ASP A 88 -28.97 -10.01 4.06
C ASP A 88 -27.56 -9.47 4.36
N HIS A 89 -26.56 -9.82 3.52
CA HIS A 89 -25.15 -9.50 3.74
C HIS A 89 -24.47 -9.03 2.44
N LEU A 90 -23.88 -7.83 2.46
CA LEU A 90 -23.01 -7.31 1.42
C LEU A 90 -21.54 -7.45 1.83
N VAL A 91 -20.70 -7.98 0.94
CA VAL A 91 -19.25 -7.96 1.12
C VAL A 91 -18.62 -7.09 0.06
N ILE A 92 -17.88 -6.07 0.47
CA ILE A 92 -17.18 -5.13 -0.41
C ILE A 92 -15.70 -5.46 -0.38
N VAL A 93 -15.10 -5.66 -1.55
CA VAL A 93 -13.65 -5.79 -1.75
C VAL A 93 -13.17 -4.53 -2.46
N MET A 94 -12.24 -3.82 -1.84
CA MET A 94 -11.67 -2.57 -2.35
C MET A 94 -10.22 -2.81 -2.74
N ASP A 95 -9.91 -2.61 -4.01
CA ASP A 95 -8.55 -2.54 -4.49
C ASP A 95 -7.85 -1.27 -3.98
N THR A 96 -6.63 -1.42 -3.51
CA THR A 96 -5.77 -0.33 -3.01
C THR A 96 -4.37 -0.38 -3.60
N SER A 97 -4.24 -1.00 -4.78
CA SER A 97 -3.03 -1.00 -5.60
C SER A 97 -2.62 0.42 -6.00
N ALA A 98 -1.39 0.58 -6.50
CA ALA A 98 -0.87 1.87 -6.89
C ALA A 98 -1.60 2.43 -8.12
N THR A 99 -2.02 1.57 -9.05
CA THR A 99 -2.81 1.94 -10.23
C THR A 99 -4.12 2.67 -9.87
N MET A 100 -4.65 2.44 -8.66
CA MET A 100 -5.83 3.14 -8.15
C MET A 100 -5.60 4.65 -7.87
N MET A 101 -4.35 5.12 -7.87
CA MET A 101 -4.00 6.56 -7.81
C MET A 101 -4.13 7.28 -9.15
N MET A 102 -4.30 6.57 -10.27
CA MET A 102 -4.42 7.19 -11.58
C MET A 102 -5.58 8.18 -11.60
N GLU A 103 -5.31 9.40 -12.04
CA GLU A 103 -6.25 10.51 -12.12
C GLU A 103 -6.86 10.61 -13.51
N GLN A 104 -8.18 10.71 -13.56
CA GLN A 104 -8.92 10.99 -14.79
C GLN A 104 -10.13 11.85 -14.45
N ASP A 105 -10.35 12.90 -15.26
CA ASP A 105 -11.38 13.91 -15.06
C ASP A 105 -11.32 14.62 -13.68
N GLY A 106 -10.12 14.75 -13.10
CA GLY A 106 -9.90 15.44 -11.82
C GLY A 106 -10.13 14.57 -10.58
N THR A 107 -10.31 13.24 -10.74
CA THR A 107 -10.55 12.30 -9.64
C THR A 107 -9.71 11.03 -9.81
N THR A 108 -9.15 10.52 -8.72
CA THR A 108 -8.42 9.24 -8.70
C THR A 108 -9.39 8.05 -8.82
N ARG A 109 -8.96 6.91 -9.39
CA ARG A 109 -9.77 5.68 -9.44
C ARG A 109 -10.25 5.22 -8.06
N LEU A 110 -9.41 5.31 -7.02
CA LEU A 110 -9.80 4.98 -5.65
C LEU A 110 -10.92 5.91 -5.13
N ALA A 111 -10.85 7.20 -5.41
CA ALA A 111 -11.87 8.15 -4.97
C ALA A 111 -13.25 7.83 -5.57
N GLU A 112 -13.29 7.48 -6.86
CA GLU A 112 -14.55 7.05 -7.50
C GLU A 112 -15.04 5.71 -6.94
N ALA A 113 -14.15 4.74 -6.77
CA ALA A 113 -14.50 3.45 -6.16
C ALA A 113 -15.09 3.62 -4.76
N LYS A 114 -14.53 4.53 -3.95
CA LYS A 114 -15.08 4.89 -2.63
C LYS A 114 -16.49 5.48 -2.76
N GLU A 115 -16.70 6.44 -3.66
CA GLU A 115 -18.01 7.05 -3.86
C GLU A 115 -19.07 6.00 -4.25
N GLN A 116 -18.75 5.14 -5.22
CA GLN A 116 -19.64 4.05 -5.64
C GLN A 116 -19.92 3.04 -4.52
N ALA A 117 -18.91 2.70 -3.71
CA ALA A 117 -19.08 1.83 -2.55
C ALA A 117 -19.94 2.49 -1.45
N GLU A 118 -19.80 3.80 -1.22
CA GLU A 118 -20.65 4.55 -0.30
C GLU A 118 -22.10 4.59 -0.77
N ASP A 119 -22.34 4.85 -2.06
CA ASP A 119 -23.68 4.84 -2.67
C ASP A 119 -24.35 3.47 -2.55
N LEU A 120 -23.57 2.40 -2.70
CA LEU A 120 -24.03 1.03 -2.50
C LEU A 120 -24.46 0.80 -1.06
N VAL A 121 -23.65 1.22 -0.08
CA VAL A 121 -23.97 1.14 1.35
C VAL A 121 -25.24 1.95 1.67
N ASP A 122 -25.42 3.12 1.07
CA ASP A 122 -26.59 3.99 1.28
C ASP A 122 -27.88 3.43 0.68
N SER A 123 -27.77 2.52 -0.29
CA SER A 123 -28.91 1.80 -0.87
C SER A 123 -29.47 0.70 0.04
N LEU A 124 -28.72 0.28 1.07
CA LEU A 124 -29.06 -0.85 1.94
C LEU A 124 -30.17 -0.52 2.95
N GLY A 125 -30.95 -1.54 3.30
CA GLY A 125 -31.90 -1.50 4.40
C GLY A 125 -31.21 -1.60 5.77
N SER A 126 -31.83 -1.02 6.81
CA SER A 126 -31.28 -0.89 8.18
C SER A 126 -30.97 -2.20 8.92
N GLY A 127 -31.20 -3.36 8.31
CA GLY A 127 -30.88 -4.68 8.87
C GLY A 127 -29.83 -5.48 8.07
N GLN A 128 -29.39 -4.96 6.92
CA GLN A 128 -28.38 -5.62 6.10
C GLN A 128 -26.99 -5.40 6.70
N GLN A 129 -26.21 -6.48 6.75
CA GLN A 129 -24.85 -6.50 7.26
C GLN A 129 -23.87 -6.15 6.14
N VAL A 130 -22.80 -5.43 6.46
CA VAL A 130 -21.72 -5.11 5.51
C VAL A 130 -20.38 -5.56 6.07
N SER A 131 -19.59 -6.22 5.24
CA SER A 131 -18.17 -6.47 5.48
C SER A 131 -17.35 -5.75 4.42
N VAL A 132 -16.20 -5.20 4.81
CA VAL A 132 -15.28 -4.49 3.90
C VAL A 132 -13.91 -5.14 4.01
N ILE A 133 -13.35 -5.50 2.87
CA ILE A 133 -12.02 -6.12 2.71
C ILE A 133 -11.19 -5.19 1.83
N GLN A 134 -9.98 -4.90 2.26
CA GLN A 134 -8.97 -4.25 1.45
C GLN A 134 -8.14 -5.32 0.74
N ALA A 135 -8.06 -5.25 -0.59
CA ALA A 135 -7.19 -6.08 -1.41
C ALA A 135 -5.83 -5.40 -1.54
N GLY A 136 -4.91 -5.73 -0.63
CA GLY A 136 -3.47 -5.49 -0.79
C GLY A 136 -2.73 -6.80 -1.00
N LYS A 137 -1.40 -6.79 -0.88
CA LYS A 137 -0.56 -8.00 -0.96
C LYS A 137 -1.03 -9.11 0.00
N THR A 138 -1.49 -8.71 1.18
CA THR A 138 -2.21 -9.57 2.12
C THR A 138 -3.57 -8.93 2.42
N PRO A 139 -4.70 -9.59 2.08
CA PRO A 139 -6.02 -9.02 2.28
C PRO A 139 -6.29 -8.67 3.75
N ALA A 140 -6.76 -7.45 4.01
CA ALA A 140 -7.06 -6.96 5.35
C ALA A 140 -8.56 -6.74 5.53
N ILE A 141 -9.11 -7.18 6.66
CA ILE A 141 -10.52 -7.00 6.99
C ILE A 141 -10.69 -5.69 7.75
N LEU A 142 -11.36 -4.72 7.14
CA LEU A 142 -11.61 -3.40 7.74
C LEU A 142 -12.92 -3.38 8.55
N ALA A 143 -13.93 -4.11 8.08
CA ALA A 143 -15.21 -4.24 8.76
C ALA A 143 -15.77 -5.65 8.58
N THR A 144 -16.40 -6.18 9.63
CA THR A 144 -17.05 -7.50 9.59
C THR A 144 -18.47 -7.38 10.12
N ASN A 145 -19.44 -7.85 9.33
CA ASN A 145 -20.86 -8.01 9.68
C ASN A 145 -21.48 -6.77 10.36
N GLN A 146 -21.09 -5.58 9.91
CA GLN A 146 -21.53 -4.32 10.51
C GLN A 146 -22.91 -3.95 9.99
N THR A 147 -23.84 -3.68 10.91
CA THR A 147 -25.16 -3.11 10.59
C THR A 147 -25.19 -1.58 10.67
N ASP A 148 -24.18 -0.98 11.31
CA ASP A 148 -24.02 0.47 11.36
C ASP A 148 -23.33 0.97 10.10
N HIS A 149 -24.14 1.31 9.09
CA HIS A 149 -23.68 1.79 7.79
C HIS A 149 -22.82 3.05 7.88
N ASN A 150 -22.98 3.88 8.92
CA ASN A 150 -22.14 5.07 9.08
C ASN A 150 -20.69 4.70 9.42
N ARG A 151 -20.49 3.68 10.26
CA ARG A 151 -19.15 3.17 10.59
C ARG A 151 -18.46 2.56 9.38
N VAL A 152 -19.21 1.81 8.57
CA VAL A 152 -18.71 1.23 7.32
C VAL A 152 -18.26 2.34 6.37
N ARG A 153 -19.07 3.40 6.23
CA ARG A 153 -18.72 4.58 5.42
C ARG A 153 -17.43 5.24 5.88
N GLU A 154 -17.25 5.40 7.19
CA GLU A 154 -16.02 5.96 7.76
C GLU A 154 -14.78 5.10 7.42
N GLN A 155 -14.90 3.78 7.47
CA GLN A 155 -13.81 2.88 7.06
C GLN A 155 -13.49 3.02 5.56
N ILE A 156 -14.50 3.09 4.70
CA ILE A 156 -14.32 3.27 3.24
C ILE A 156 -13.65 4.62 2.96
N ARG A 157 -14.03 5.70 3.66
CA ARG A 157 -13.42 7.03 3.47
C ARG A 157 -11.94 7.06 3.82
N ASN A 158 -11.58 6.40 4.92
CA ASN A 158 -10.22 6.37 5.46
C ASN A 158 -9.29 5.40 4.73
N LEU A 159 -9.77 4.65 3.74
CA LEU A 159 -8.91 3.80 2.90
C LEU A 159 -7.84 4.66 2.21
N GLU A 160 -6.59 4.24 2.28
CA GLU A 160 -5.50 4.85 1.54
C GLU A 160 -4.92 3.83 0.56
N VAL A 161 -4.23 4.33 -0.47
CA VAL A 161 -3.51 3.45 -1.40
C VAL A 161 -2.34 2.81 -0.66
N SER A 162 -2.23 1.49 -0.80
CA SER A 162 -1.19 0.70 -0.14
C SER A 162 0.13 0.72 -0.90
N TYR A 163 0.09 1.09 -2.19
CA TYR A 163 1.19 1.01 -3.16
C TYR A 163 1.73 -0.41 -3.39
N GLN A 164 1.08 -1.42 -2.82
CA GLN A 164 1.42 -2.81 -3.01
C GLN A 164 0.53 -3.42 -4.10
N HIS A 165 1.10 -4.37 -4.84
CA HIS A 165 0.29 -5.17 -5.75
C HIS A 165 -0.79 -5.94 -5.00
N GLN A 166 -1.99 -5.96 -5.57
CA GLN A 166 -3.18 -6.53 -4.96
C GLN A 166 -3.24 -8.05 -5.11
N ASN A 167 -3.68 -8.75 -4.08
CA ASN A 167 -4.01 -10.17 -4.15
C ASN A 167 -5.54 -10.34 -4.16
N LEU A 168 -6.13 -10.19 -5.35
CA LEU A 168 -7.58 -10.31 -5.53
C LEU A 168 -8.06 -11.74 -5.26
N GLU A 169 -7.28 -12.77 -5.62
CA GLU A 169 -7.66 -14.17 -5.40
C GLU A 169 -7.94 -14.46 -3.93
N ASP A 170 -6.97 -14.16 -3.04
CA ASP A 170 -7.14 -14.36 -1.61
C ASP A 170 -8.23 -13.46 -1.02
N ALA A 171 -8.37 -12.22 -1.54
CA ALA A 171 -9.42 -11.30 -1.10
C ALA A 171 -10.82 -11.82 -1.44
N ILE A 172 -11.00 -12.43 -2.62
CA ILE A 172 -12.26 -13.06 -3.06
C ILE A 172 -12.55 -14.32 -2.25
N GLN A 173 -11.56 -15.17 -1.99
CA GLN A 173 -11.72 -16.33 -1.12
C GLN A 173 -12.12 -15.91 0.30
N LEU A 174 -11.50 -14.86 0.84
CA LEU A 174 -11.87 -14.29 2.13
C LEU A 174 -13.29 -13.71 2.11
N ALA A 175 -13.66 -13.00 1.04
CA ALA A 175 -15.00 -12.42 0.86
C ALA A 175 -16.09 -13.48 0.84
N THR A 176 -15.90 -14.53 0.04
CA THR A 176 -16.85 -15.64 -0.08
C THR A 176 -16.99 -16.44 1.22
N SER A 177 -15.94 -16.49 2.06
CA SER A 177 -15.99 -17.15 3.38
C SER A 177 -17.02 -16.51 4.32
N PHE A 178 -17.23 -15.19 4.23
CA PHE A 178 -18.23 -14.49 5.04
C PHE A 178 -19.67 -14.83 4.66
N LEU A 179 -19.89 -15.31 3.43
CA LEU A 179 -21.22 -15.60 2.90
C LEU A 179 -21.61 -17.09 2.97
N GLN A 180 -20.79 -17.97 3.56
CA GLN A 180 -21.07 -19.42 3.58
C GLN A 180 -22.35 -19.82 4.34
N GLN A 181 -22.85 -18.99 5.27
CA GLN A 181 -24.03 -19.29 6.09
C GLN A 181 -25.23 -18.38 5.81
N GLY A 182 -25.15 -17.51 4.79
CA GLY A 182 -26.17 -16.49 4.51
C GLY A 182 -26.47 -16.32 3.03
N THR A 183 -27.46 -15.47 2.74
CA THR A 183 -27.71 -14.95 1.39
C THR A 183 -27.06 -13.58 1.28
N GLY A 184 -26.32 -13.34 0.20
CA GLY A 184 -25.59 -12.10 0.02
C GLY A 184 -24.88 -12.05 -1.32
N GLU A 185 -24.16 -10.97 -1.54
CA GLU A 185 -23.39 -10.72 -2.76
C GLU A 185 -22.04 -10.07 -2.44
N VAL A 186 -21.07 -10.32 -3.32
CA VAL A 186 -19.73 -9.74 -3.24
C VAL A 186 -19.61 -8.66 -4.31
N HIS A 187 -19.24 -7.45 -3.90
CA HIS A 187 -18.91 -6.33 -4.78
C HIS A 187 -17.41 -6.09 -4.76
N ILE A 188 -16.77 -6.10 -5.92
CA ILE A 188 -15.32 -5.92 -6.07
C ILE A 188 -15.10 -4.62 -6.84
N PHE A 189 -14.39 -3.67 -6.25
CA PHE A 189 -14.01 -2.42 -6.90
C PHE A 189 -12.51 -2.47 -7.20
N THR A 190 -12.16 -2.46 -8.48
CA THR A 190 -10.78 -2.60 -8.98
C THR A 190 -10.67 -1.91 -10.35
N ASP A 191 -9.48 -1.85 -10.91
CA ASP A 191 -9.24 -1.32 -12.25
C ASP A 191 -9.31 -2.41 -13.32
N HIS A 192 -8.73 -3.58 -13.04
CA HIS A 192 -8.67 -4.70 -13.98
C HIS A 192 -8.93 -6.04 -13.29
N LEU A 193 -10.06 -6.66 -13.65
CA LEU A 193 -10.34 -8.07 -13.35
C LEU A 193 -11.14 -8.67 -14.50
N THR A 194 -10.79 -9.88 -14.93
CA THR A 194 -11.46 -10.58 -16.04
C THR A 194 -12.34 -11.73 -15.55
N LYS A 195 -13.31 -12.17 -16.37
CA LYS A 195 -14.22 -13.26 -16.01
C LYS A 195 -13.50 -14.59 -15.87
N GLU A 196 -12.47 -14.79 -16.69
CA GLU A 196 -11.65 -16.00 -16.72
C GLU A 196 -11.00 -16.25 -15.36
N HIS A 197 -10.44 -15.19 -14.73
CA HIS A 197 -9.83 -15.26 -13.39
C HIS A 197 -10.80 -15.71 -12.29
N LEU A 198 -12.09 -15.40 -12.42
CA LEU A 198 -13.11 -15.76 -11.43
C LEU A 198 -13.75 -17.14 -11.67
N THR A 199 -13.74 -17.63 -12.91
CA THR A 199 -14.40 -18.88 -13.27
C THR A 199 -13.70 -20.09 -12.64
N ASP A 200 -12.38 -19.99 -12.43
CA ASP A 200 -11.58 -21.05 -11.80
C ASP A 200 -11.85 -21.22 -10.28
N GLN A 201 -12.54 -20.26 -9.65
CA GLN A 201 -12.72 -20.22 -8.19
C GLN A 201 -14.01 -20.89 -7.67
N ASN A 202 -14.81 -21.55 -8.52
CA ASN A 202 -16.05 -22.25 -8.11
C ASN A 202 -16.96 -21.41 -7.17
N LEU A 203 -17.27 -20.19 -7.60
CA LEU A 203 -18.03 -19.22 -6.81
C LEU A 203 -19.42 -19.75 -6.45
N SER A 204 -19.72 -19.80 -5.14
CA SER A 204 -21.01 -20.25 -4.61
C SER A 204 -22.02 -19.12 -4.41
N GLN A 205 -21.61 -17.86 -4.60
CA GLN A 205 -22.41 -16.66 -4.35
C GLN A 205 -22.31 -15.67 -5.53
N PRO A 206 -23.31 -14.79 -5.74
CA PRO A 206 -23.24 -13.74 -6.75
C PRO A 206 -22.05 -12.79 -6.51
N VAL A 207 -21.30 -12.51 -7.57
CA VAL A 207 -20.18 -11.56 -7.55
C VAL A 207 -20.41 -10.49 -8.62
N VAL A 208 -20.28 -9.22 -8.23
CA VAL A 208 -20.33 -8.07 -9.12
C VAL A 208 -18.99 -7.36 -9.08
N VAL A 209 -18.38 -7.21 -10.25
CA VAL A 209 -17.09 -6.55 -10.44
C VAL A 209 -17.31 -5.19 -11.09
N HIS A 210 -16.88 -4.15 -10.39
CA HIS A 210 -16.87 -2.75 -10.82
C HIS A 210 -15.45 -2.42 -11.26
N ASN A 211 -15.16 -2.75 -12.52
CA ASN A 211 -13.94 -2.32 -13.20
C ASN A 211 -14.12 -0.91 -13.74
N ARG A 212 -13.08 -0.09 -13.66
CA ARG A 212 -13.08 1.21 -14.33
C ARG A 212 -12.88 1.02 -15.84
N THR A 213 -13.72 1.69 -16.63
CA THR A 213 -13.66 1.68 -18.09
C THR A 213 -13.06 2.99 -18.60
N GLY A 214 -12.23 2.90 -19.64
CA GLY A 214 -11.59 4.05 -20.27
C GLY A 214 -10.07 3.93 -20.23
N VAL A 215 -9.47 3.83 -21.42
CA VAL A 215 -8.02 3.92 -21.58
C VAL A 215 -7.63 5.38 -21.40
N SER A 216 -6.91 5.68 -20.32
CA SER A 216 -6.11 6.90 -20.26
C SER A 216 -4.79 6.63 -20.97
N ASP A 217 -4.41 7.50 -21.89
CA ASP A 217 -3.08 7.46 -22.48
C ASP A 217 -2.04 7.52 -21.35
N ASN A 218 -1.15 6.53 -21.31
CA ASN A 218 -0.17 6.38 -20.24
C ASN A 218 1.25 6.23 -20.82
N ILE A 219 2.17 7.08 -20.37
CA ILE A 219 3.59 7.00 -20.63
C ILE A 219 4.25 6.69 -19.29
N SER A 220 5.04 5.63 -19.25
CA SER A 220 5.53 5.08 -17.98
C SER A 220 7.01 4.78 -18.03
N LEU A 221 7.70 5.01 -16.91
CA LEU A 221 9.07 4.57 -16.71
C LEU A 221 9.09 3.11 -16.25
N GLN A 222 9.61 2.23 -17.09
CA GLN A 222 9.69 0.79 -16.83
C GLN A 222 10.97 0.42 -16.07
N SER A 223 12.10 1.01 -16.48
CA SER A 223 13.38 0.78 -15.80
C SER A 223 14.26 2.01 -15.82
N PHE A 224 15.04 2.17 -14.76
CA PHE A 224 16.10 3.17 -14.69
C PHE A 224 17.30 2.58 -13.96
N GLY A 225 18.45 2.61 -14.63
CA GLY A 225 19.70 2.12 -14.07
C GLY A 225 20.87 2.99 -14.47
N VAL A 226 21.83 3.13 -13.56
CA VAL A 226 23.07 3.85 -13.80
C VAL A 226 24.27 2.95 -13.59
N LYS A 227 25.30 3.19 -14.38
CA LYS A 227 26.57 2.48 -14.25
C LYS A 227 27.72 3.44 -14.51
N GLN A 228 28.67 3.48 -13.59
CA GLN A 228 29.93 4.17 -13.81
C GLN A 228 30.79 3.42 -14.84
N THR A 229 31.50 4.13 -15.68
CA THR A 229 32.53 3.61 -16.58
C THR A 229 33.65 4.63 -16.59
N GLU A 230 34.80 4.27 -16.00
CA GLU A 230 35.90 5.21 -15.73
C GLU A 230 35.41 6.40 -14.87
N ASP A 231 35.57 7.63 -15.35
CA ASP A 231 35.17 8.86 -14.65
C ASP A 231 33.79 9.40 -15.08
N GLN A 232 33.00 8.61 -15.82
CA GLN A 232 31.69 9.02 -16.32
C GLN A 232 30.60 8.02 -15.95
N VAL A 233 29.38 8.51 -15.75
CA VAL A 233 28.21 7.66 -15.53
C VAL A 233 27.37 7.60 -16.80
N ALA A 234 26.95 6.38 -17.15
CA ALA A 234 25.96 6.13 -18.18
C ALA A 234 24.65 5.69 -17.52
N ALA A 235 23.55 6.28 -17.96
CA ALA A 235 22.20 5.95 -17.59
C ALA A 235 21.50 5.17 -18.72
N ILE A 236 20.68 4.21 -18.32
CA ILE A 236 19.76 3.48 -19.20
C ILE A 236 18.36 3.68 -18.63
N VAL A 237 17.45 4.19 -19.46
CA VAL A 237 16.05 4.40 -19.11
C VAL A 237 15.18 3.64 -20.11
N THR A 238 14.24 2.84 -19.65
CA THR A 238 13.22 2.21 -20.51
C THR A 238 11.90 2.91 -20.27
N VAL A 239 11.28 3.37 -21.35
CA VAL A 239 10.00 4.08 -21.33
C VAL A 239 9.01 3.31 -22.18
N ALA A 240 7.78 3.12 -21.69
CA ALA A 240 6.71 2.49 -22.43
C ALA A 240 5.63 3.52 -22.77
N ASN A 241 5.25 3.58 -24.05
CA ASN A 241 4.09 4.33 -24.51
C ASN A 241 2.90 3.37 -24.63
N GLN A 242 1.96 3.47 -23.70
CA GLN A 242 0.76 2.64 -23.63
C GLN A 242 -0.47 3.33 -24.27
N SER A 243 -0.25 4.48 -24.93
CA SER A 243 -1.27 5.19 -25.68
C SER A 243 -1.48 4.60 -27.07
N SER A 244 -2.54 5.07 -27.74
CA SER A 244 -2.85 4.68 -29.12
C SER A 244 -2.13 5.54 -30.19
N GLU A 245 -1.37 6.56 -29.78
CA GLU A 245 -0.68 7.50 -30.68
C GLU A 245 0.83 7.57 -30.38
N ASP A 246 1.62 7.91 -31.40
CA ASP A 246 3.05 8.17 -31.23
C ASP A 246 3.25 9.44 -30.40
N THR A 247 4.10 9.39 -29.38
CA THR A 247 4.27 10.48 -28.41
C THR A 247 5.74 10.84 -28.24
N ASP A 248 6.05 12.14 -28.27
CA ASP A 248 7.38 12.66 -27.93
C ASP A 248 7.50 12.81 -26.42
N VAL A 249 8.42 12.07 -25.80
CA VAL A 249 8.60 12.02 -24.36
C VAL A 249 9.90 12.74 -23.97
N ALA A 250 9.79 13.75 -23.11
CA ALA A 250 10.93 14.48 -22.55
C ALA A 250 11.42 13.83 -21.26
N LEU A 251 12.57 13.17 -21.31
CA LEU A 251 13.27 12.56 -20.19
C LEU A 251 14.20 13.57 -19.53
N THR A 252 13.97 13.90 -18.27
CA THR A 252 14.81 14.80 -17.49
C THR A 252 15.54 14.02 -16.40
N ILE A 253 16.87 13.99 -16.44
CA ILE A 253 17.69 13.38 -15.38
C ILE A 253 18.18 14.47 -14.44
N ARG A 254 18.01 14.24 -13.14
CA ARG A 254 18.35 15.16 -12.06
C ARG A 254 19.20 14.48 -10.98
N PHE A 255 19.93 15.30 -10.24
CA PHE A 255 20.48 14.99 -8.93
C PHE A 255 20.02 16.10 -7.99
N GLU A 256 19.28 15.75 -6.94
CA GLU A 256 18.56 16.73 -6.11
C GLU A 256 17.75 17.71 -7.00
N ASP A 257 17.84 19.01 -6.74
CA ASP A 257 17.18 20.06 -7.52
C ASP A 257 17.91 20.39 -8.85
N GLN A 258 19.08 19.80 -9.10
CA GLN A 258 19.90 20.11 -10.27
C GLN A 258 19.54 19.21 -11.46
N VAL A 259 19.06 19.84 -12.55
CA VAL A 259 18.93 19.16 -13.85
C VAL A 259 20.31 18.88 -14.43
N LEU A 260 20.62 17.62 -14.64
CA LEU A 260 21.88 17.18 -15.25
C LEU A 260 21.78 17.19 -16.77
N THR A 261 20.68 16.65 -17.31
CA THR A 261 20.43 16.60 -18.75
C THR A 261 18.94 16.39 -19.03
N GLN A 262 18.52 16.72 -20.24
CA GLN A 262 17.18 16.50 -20.75
C GLN A 262 17.25 16.01 -22.20
N VAL A 263 16.57 14.92 -22.51
CA VAL A 263 16.53 14.29 -23.84
C VAL A 263 15.08 14.08 -24.24
N THR A 264 14.74 14.37 -25.49
CA THR A 264 13.40 14.11 -26.04
C THR A 264 13.49 12.97 -27.04
N GLU A 265 12.70 11.92 -26.84
CA GLU A 265 12.63 10.75 -27.69
C GLU A 265 11.21 10.50 -28.15
N SER A 266 11.03 10.14 -29.42
CA SER A 266 9.72 9.81 -29.98
C SER A 266 9.47 8.31 -29.78
N ILE A 267 8.40 7.95 -29.08
CA ILE A 267 8.03 6.57 -28.76
C ILE A 267 6.74 6.22 -29.48
N SER A 268 6.78 5.18 -30.31
CA SER A 268 5.62 4.72 -31.05
C SER A 268 4.51 4.17 -30.14
N ALA A 269 3.27 4.25 -30.60
CA ALA A 269 2.11 3.75 -29.87
C ALA A 269 2.24 2.27 -29.49
N ASN A 270 1.96 1.92 -28.23
CA ASN A 270 2.05 0.56 -27.68
C ASN A 270 3.46 -0.08 -27.82
N GLU A 271 4.51 0.73 -27.81
CA GLU A 271 5.90 0.27 -27.89
C GLU A 271 6.71 0.73 -26.68
N GLU A 272 7.74 -0.06 -26.34
CA GLU A 272 8.75 0.30 -25.35
C GLU A 272 10.05 0.68 -26.04
N GLN A 273 10.67 1.78 -25.59
CA GLN A 273 11.95 2.22 -26.09
C GLN A 273 12.96 2.37 -24.95
N THR A 274 14.18 1.88 -25.18
CA THR A 274 15.30 2.06 -24.26
C THR A 274 16.20 3.20 -24.74
N VAL A 275 16.37 4.20 -23.88
CA VAL A 275 17.16 5.40 -24.12
C VAL A 275 18.43 5.33 -23.29
N ARG A 276 19.58 5.49 -23.96
CA ARG A 276 20.89 5.53 -23.30
C ARG A 276 21.36 6.97 -23.23
N ILE A 277 21.76 7.39 -22.03
CA ILE A 277 22.29 8.72 -21.76
C ILE A 277 23.70 8.58 -21.19
N ASP A 278 24.67 9.17 -21.88
CA ASP A 278 26.09 9.10 -21.52
C ASP A 278 26.58 10.39 -20.87
N GLN A 279 27.77 10.32 -20.26
CA GLN A 279 28.51 11.48 -19.74
C GLN A 279 27.86 12.22 -18.56
N LEU A 280 27.15 11.48 -17.68
CA LEU A 280 26.64 12.05 -16.44
C LEU A 280 27.77 12.23 -15.40
N PRO A 281 27.76 13.31 -14.61
CA PRO A 281 28.66 13.47 -13.46
C PRO A 281 28.40 12.40 -12.41
N VAL A 282 29.42 12.00 -11.65
CA VAL A 282 29.35 10.95 -10.63
C VAL A 282 28.65 11.47 -9.36
N TYR A 283 27.53 10.84 -9.00
CA TYR A 283 26.77 11.05 -7.77
C TYR A 283 26.28 9.70 -7.22
N ASP A 284 25.88 9.65 -5.95
CA ASP A 284 25.46 8.42 -5.28
C ASP A 284 24.11 7.88 -5.79
N TYR A 285 23.28 8.76 -6.33
CA TYR A 285 21.99 8.41 -6.93
C TYR A 285 21.60 9.40 -8.03
N TYR A 286 20.59 9.04 -8.80
CA TYR A 286 20.00 9.86 -9.85
C TYR A 286 18.48 9.71 -9.81
N GLN A 287 17.79 10.73 -10.32
CA GLN A 287 16.35 10.72 -10.56
C GLN A 287 16.10 10.92 -12.05
N VAL A 288 15.16 10.19 -12.62
CA VAL A 288 14.61 10.46 -13.95
C VAL A 288 13.13 10.75 -13.83
N GLU A 289 12.70 11.77 -14.57
CA GLU A 289 11.33 12.27 -14.62
C GLU A 289 10.90 12.45 -16.08
N ILE A 290 9.66 12.11 -16.39
CA ILE A 290 9.01 12.42 -17.68
C ILE A 290 7.89 13.44 -17.49
N GLU A 291 7.59 14.20 -18.55
CA GLU A 291 6.42 15.08 -18.54
C GLU A 291 5.14 14.25 -18.41
N GLY A 292 4.45 14.43 -17.29
CA GLY A 292 3.46 13.46 -16.81
C GLY A 292 2.13 13.43 -17.55
N ASP A 293 1.50 12.27 -17.41
CA ASP A 293 0.12 11.96 -17.75
C ASP A 293 -0.76 11.96 -16.48
N GLY A 294 -1.90 11.25 -16.53
CA GLY A 294 -2.80 11.12 -15.38
C GLY A 294 -2.24 10.27 -14.24
N TYR A 295 -1.09 9.59 -14.38
CA TYR A 295 -0.56 8.65 -13.40
C TYR A 295 0.83 9.04 -12.88
N LEU A 296 0.91 10.04 -12.00
CA LEU A 296 2.20 10.59 -11.55
C LEU A 296 3.19 9.58 -10.91
N LEU A 297 2.74 8.41 -10.42
CA LEU A 297 3.62 7.47 -9.72
C LEU A 297 4.58 6.69 -10.64
N ASP A 298 4.27 6.57 -11.94
CA ASP A 298 5.14 5.89 -12.90
C ASP A 298 5.98 6.87 -13.75
N ASN A 299 5.80 8.17 -13.51
CA ASN A 299 6.49 9.26 -14.21
C ASN A 299 7.83 9.63 -13.57
N GLU A 300 8.16 9.04 -12.42
CA GLU A 300 9.40 9.26 -11.69
C GLU A 300 10.06 7.94 -11.27
N MET A 301 11.38 7.82 -11.48
CA MET A 301 12.18 6.70 -10.97
C MET A 301 13.53 7.18 -10.43
N HIS A 302 14.08 6.41 -9.48
CA HIS A 302 15.41 6.64 -8.94
C HIS A 302 16.34 5.48 -9.23
N ALA A 303 17.62 5.79 -9.46
CA ALA A 303 18.67 4.79 -9.60
C ALA A 303 19.83 5.11 -8.66
N LEU A 304 20.25 4.12 -7.90
CA LEU A 304 21.43 4.18 -7.05
C LEU A 304 22.67 3.84 -7.91
N LEU A 305 23.75 4.61 -7.75
CA LEU A 305 25.03 4.27 -8.36
C LEU A 305 25.72 3.19 -7.52
N PRO A 306 25.90 1.96 -8.03
CA PRO A 306 26.67 0.97 -7.30
C PRO A 306 28.13 1.44 -7.24
N GLN A 307 28.72 1.54 -6.05
CA GLN A 307 30.16 1.74 -5.94
C GLN A 307 30.86 0.56 -6.62
N GLN A 308 31.63 0.86 -7.67
CA GLN A 308 32.24 -0.14 -8.53
C GLN A 308 33.58 -0.68 -8.04
N GLN A 309 34.14 -0.11 -6.98
CA GLN A 309 35.41 -0.62 -6.48
C GLN A 309 35.11 -1.77 -5.53
N ALA A 310 35.38 -2.99 -6.01
CA ALA A 310 35.61 -4.10 -5.10
C ALA A 310 36.64 -3.60 -4.06
N PRO A 311 36.36 -3.78 -2.76
CA PRO A 311 37.22 -3.21 -1.73
C PRO A 311 38.66 -3.65 -1.97
N SER A 312 39.60 -2.70 -1.86
CA SER A 312 41.02 -3.01 -1.99
C SER A 312 41.42 -3.89 -0.82
N VAL A 313 41.89 -5.11 -1.11
CA VAL A 313 42.25 -6.07 -0.07
C VAL A 313 43.75 -6.00 0.20
N TYR A 314 44.11 -5.53 1.39
CA TYR A 314 45.49 -5.47 1.84
C TYR A 314 45.81 -6.70 2.67
N ILE A 315 46.78 -7.49 2.21
CA ILE A 315 47.19 -8.74 2.87
C ILE A 315 48.51 -8.52 3.60
N ALA A 316 48.54 -8.76 4.90
CA ALA A 316 49.74 -8.66 5.74
C ALA A 316 49.98 -9.92 6.55
N GLY A 317 51.24 -10.38 6.60
CA GLY A 317 51.66 -11.55 7.37
C GLY A 317 51.69 -12.86 6.57
N GLU A 318 51.64 -13.99 7.28
CA GLU A 318 51.78 -15.33 6.68
C GLU A 318 50.42 -15.87 6.23
N VAL A 319 49.93 -15.37 5.09
CA VAL A 319 48.61 -15.71 4.57
C VAL A 319 48.68 -16.91 3.64
N ASN A 320 47.71 -17.82 3.76
CA ASN A 320 47.64 -19.03 2.96
C ASN A 320 47.45 -18.70 1.45
N PRO A 321 48.25 -19.25 0.52
CA PRO A 321 48.14 -18.97 -0.91
C PRO A 321 46.76 -19.26 -1.52
N PHE A 322 45.98 -20.19 -0.96
CA PHE A 322 44.62 -20.46 -1.42
C PHE A 322 43.67 -19.28 -1.21
N ILE A 323 43.89 -18.47 -0.17
CA ILE A 323 43.11 -17.25 0.09
C ILE A 323 43.38 -16.22 -1.01
N GLU A 324 44.66 -15.99 -1.32
CA GLU A 324 45.05 -15.05 -2.37
C GLU A 324 44.47 -15.48 -3.73
N GLN A 325 44.58 -16.77 -4.08
CA GLN A 325 44.01 -17.29 -5.33
C GLN A 325 42.49 -17.21 -5.37
N ALA A 326 41.80 -17.47 -4.26
CA ALA A 326 40.34 -17.36 -4.18
C ALA A 326 39.87 -15.91 -4.37
N LEU A 327 40.54 -14.95 -3.71
CA LEU A 327 40.22 -13.52 -3.83
C LEU A 327 40.52 -12.97 -5.23
N LEU A 328 41.65 -13.36 -5.84
CA LEU A 328 41.96 -13.02 -7.24
C LEU A 328 40.93 -13.61 -8.21
N SER A 329 40.50 -14.86 -7.98
CA SER A 329 39.48 -15.51 -8.81
C SER A 329 38.10 -14.88 -8.65
N ALA A 330 37.81 -14.28 -7.49
CA ALA A 330 36.61 -13.50 -7.22
C ALA A 330 36.69 -12.05 -7.77
N GLY A 331 37.83 -11.64 -8.35
CA GLY A 331 37.99 -10.35 -9.00
C GLY A 331 38.43 -9.20 -8.08
N HIS A 332 38.93 -9.50 -6.88
CA HIS A 332 39.46 -8.48 -5.97
C HIS A 332 40.89 -8.07 -6.33
N GLU A 333 41.19 -6.78 -6.19
CA GLU A 333 42.57 -6.29 -6.24
C GLU A 333 43.25 -6.53 -4.89
N ILE A 334 44.39 -7.23 -4.94
CA ILE A 334 45.13 -7.63 -3.74
C ILE A 334 46.47 -6.91 -3.71
N THR A 335 46.75 -6.25 -2.59
CA THR A 335 48.06 -5.63 -2.34
C THR A 335 48.71 -6.27 -1.11
N SER A 336 49.88 -6.88 -1.30
CA SER A 336 50.67 -7.43 -0.18
C SER A 336 51.43 -6.32 0.54
N VAL A 337 51.24 -6.24 1.86
CA VAL A 337 51.95 -5.30 2.74
C VAL A 337 53.09 -6.04 3.44
N THR A 338 54.31 -5.54 3.26
CA THR A 338 55.52 -6.11 3.85
C THR A 338 56.05 -5.25 4.99
N LYS A 339 56.85 -5.85 5.87
CA LYS A 339 57.49 -5.13 6.99
C LYS A 339 58.54 -4.16 6.46
N ASN A 340 58.58 -2.96 7.03
CA ASN A 340 59.65 -1.98 6.81
C ASN A 340 60.96 -2.44 7.47
N GLU A 341 62.04 -1.64 7.33
CA GLU A 341 63.36 -1.94 7.93
C GLU A 341 63.34 -2.05 9.46
N ASN A 342 62.30 -1.52 10.13
CA ASN A 342 62.10 -1.58 11.57
C ASN A 342 61.22 -2.77 12.01
N GLY A 343 60.72 -3.58 11.07
CA GLY A 343 59.87 -4.74 11.37
C GLY A 343 58.39 -4.42 11.54
N GLU A 344 57.93 -3.23 11.15
CA GLU A 344 56.54 -2.77 11.25
C GLU A 344 55.84 -2.82 9.89
N TYR A 345 54.54 -3.13 9.86
CA TYR A 345 53.74 -3.05 8.65
C TYR A 345 53.33 -1.60 8.36
N ALA A 346 53.55 -1.15 7.12
CA ALA A 346 53.14 0.18 6.67
C ALA A 346 51.91 0.06 5.77
N PHE A 347 50.73 0.26 6.35
CA PHE A 347 49.46 0.29 5.61
C PHE A 347 49.24 1.68 4.99
N PRO A 348 48.56 1.77 3.83
CA PRO A 348 48.16 3.07 3.28
C PRO A 348 47.17 3.79 4.20
N GLU A 349 47.14 5.13 4.09
CA GLU A 349 46.21 5.97 4.86
C GLU A 349 44.75 5.51 4.65
N HIS A 350 43.99 5.56 5.73
CA HIS A 350 42.64 5.00 5.83
C HIS A 350 41.71 5.55 4.73
N GLN A 351 41.10 4.63 3.98
CA GLN A 351 39.95 4.86 3.11
C GLN A 351 38.87 3.86 3.56
N SER A 352 37.61 4.30 3.61
CA SER A 352 36.45 3.49 4.05
C SER A 352 36.22 2.22 3.22
N GLU A 353 36.91 2.10 2.07
CA GLU A 353 36.80 1.01 1.10
C GLU A 353 37.90 -0.06 1.26
N ASN A 354 38.84 0.11 2.19
CA ASN A 354 39.95 -0.82 2.39
C ASN A 354 39.59 -1.95 3.36
N ILE A 355 39.88 -3.20 2.97
CA ILE A 355 39.77 -4.35 3.86
C ILE A 355 41.16 -4.93 4.15
N TYR A 356 41.48 -5.09 5.43
CA TYR A 356 42.79 -5.55 5.89
C TYR A 356 42.74 -7.01 6.34
N LEU A 357 43.38 -7.91 5.59
CA LEU A 357 43.54 -9.31 5.94
C LEU A 357 44.88 -9.51 6.65
N LEU A 358 44.82 -9.82 7.94
CA LEU A 358 45.97 -9.86 8.83
C LEU A 358 46.18 -11.28 9.36
N ALA A 359 47.31 -11.90 9.02
CA ALA A 359 47.70 -13.21 9.56
C ALA A 359 48.94 -13.12 10.44
N GLY A 360 48.82 -13.43 11.73
CA GLY A 360 49.94 -13.38 12.68
C GLY A 360 50.49 -11.96 12.92
N VAL A 361 49.74 -10.91 12.57
CA VAL A 361 50.10 -9.52 12.83
C VAL A 361 49.72 -9.15 14.25
N GLN A 362 50.64 -8.52 14.98
CA GLN A 362 50.42 -8.07 16.36
C GLN A 362 49.32 -6.98 16.42
N ALA A 363 48.49 -7.04 17.46
CA ALA A 363 47.29 -6.19 17.56
C ALA A 363 47.57 -4.69 17.67
N ASP A 364 48.76 -4.30 18.15
CA ASP A 364 49.23 -2.92 18.20
C ASP A 364 49.62 -2.36 16.83
N GLN A 365 49.82 -3.23 15.83
CA GLN A 365 50.12 -2.87 14.44
C GLN A 365 48.91 -2.98 13.52
N TRP A 366 47.73 -3.31 14.04
CA TRP A 366 46.53 -3.38 13.22
C TRP A 366 46.13 -1.98 12.73
N PRO A 367 45.86 -1.80 11.42
CA PRO A 367 45.36 -0.54 10.90
C PRO A 367 43.92 -0.29 11.37
N SER A 368 43.50 0.97 11.27
CA SER A 368 42.08 1.35 11.41
C SER A 368 41.30 1.02 10.13
N GLY A 369 40.08 0.52 10.26
CA GLY A 369 39.20 0.05 9.18
C GLY A 369 38.88 -1.45 9.22
N SER A 370 37.96 -1.88 8.36
CA SER A 370 37.46 -3.26 8.28
C SER A 370 38.58 -4.28 8.18
N LYS A 371 38.60 -5.27 9.08
CA LYS A 371 39.71 -6.23 9.18
C LYS A 371 39.27 -7.68 9.33
N LEU A 372 40.03 -8.55 8.68
CA LEU A 372 39.90 -9.99 8.69
C LEU A 372 41.10 -10.57 9.41
N ILE A 373 40.93 -10.99 10.67
CA ILE A 373 42.02 -11.56 11.47
C ILE A 373 42.05 -13.07 11.27
N MET A 374 43.21 -13.58 10.90
CA MET A 374 43.49 -15.01 10.78
C MET A 374 44.75 -15.35 11.54
N ALA A 375 44.89 -16.59 12.01
CA ALA A 375 46.08 -17.03 12.75
C ALA A 375 46.57 -15.97 13.77
N PRO A 376 45.71 -15.55 14.72
CA PRO A 376 45.98 -14.40 15.57
C PRO A 376 47.28 -14.57 16.36
N ALA A 377 47.99 -13.45 16.59
CA ALA A 377 49.16 -13.46 17.45
C ALA A 377 48.77 -13.82 18.90
N THR A 378 49.63 -14.58 19.59
CA THR A 378 49.42 -15.04 20.98
C THR A 378 49.57 -13.95 22.03
N ASP A 379 50.01 -12.76 21.64
CA ASP A 379 50.09 -11.58 22.50
C ASP A 379 49.08 -10.54 21.99
N GLY A 380 48.34 -9.90 22.89
CA GLY A 380 47.39 -8.87 22.52
C GLY A 380 46.13 -8.80 23.38
N PRO A 381 45.19 -7.92 23.01
CA PRO A 381 44.02 -7.59 23.83
C PRO A 381 43.01 -8.75 23.94
N PHE A 382 43.02 -9.70 23.01
CA PHE A 382 42.10 -10.85 22.98
C PHE A 382 42.53 -12.03 23.89
N GLY A 383 43.73 -11.98 24.51
CA GLY A 383 44.23 -13.06 25.35
C GLY A 383 44.33 -14.40 24.61
N VAL A 384 44.96 -14.38 23.44
CA VAL A 384 45.06 -15.55 22.54
C VAL A 384 46.17 -16.47 23.04
N ASN A 385 45.84 -17.73 23.35
CA ASN A 385 46.81 -18.72 23.83
C ASN A 385 47.43 -19.53 22.68
N GLU A 386 48.50 -20.28 22.94
CA GLU A 386 49.11 -21.19 21.95
C GLU A 386 48.08 -22.19 21.38
N LYS A 387 48.25 -22.57 20.10
CA LYS A 387 47.34 -23.51 19.42
C LYS A 387 47.19 -24.82 20.21
N GLY A 388 45.94 -25.22 20.42
CA GLY A 388 45.57 -26.51 21.01
C GLY A 388 44.88 -27.40 19.99
N LYS A 389 44.98 -28.72 20.18
CA LYS A 389 44.20 -29.68 19.37
C LYS A 389 42.72 -29.61 19.75
N LEU A 390 41.85 -29.63 18.75
CA LEU A 390 40.41 -29.69 18.98
C LEU A 390 39.95 -31.13 19.22
N GLU A 391 39.10 -31.31 20.23
CA GLU A 391 38.51 -32.61 20.57
C GLU A 391 37.13 -32.83 19.93
N TYR A 392 36.47 -31.73 19.51
CA TYR A 392 35.11 -31.74 18.97
C TYR A 392 35.09 -31.20 17.53
N GLY A 393 34.12 -31.65 16.74
CA GLY A 393 33.87 -31.09 15.41
C GLY A 393 33.30 -29.67 15.47
N LEU A 394 33.32 -28.97 14.33
CA LEU A 394 32.77 -27.62 14.23
C LEU A 394 31.24 -27.63 14.22
N GLN A 395 30.65 -26.67 14.91
CA GLN A 395 29.22 -26.42 14.95
C GLN A 395 28.95 -24.94 14.74
N GLN A 396 27.90 -24.64 14.00
CA GLN A 396 27.41 -23.27 13.86
C GLN A 396 26.70 -22.87 15.15
N ALA A 397 27.14 -21.75 15.74
CA ALA A 397 26.57 -21.22 16.97
C ALA A 397 25.38 -20.29 16.69
N GLU A 398 25.45 -19.50 15.61
CA GLU A 398 24.46 -18.50 15.23
C GLU A 398 24.27 -18.44 13.70
N GLU A 399 23.09 -18.04 13.24
CA GLU A 399 22.85 -17.76 11.82
C GLU A 399 23.52 -16.46 11.39
N SER A 400 24.22 -16.48 10.25
CA SER A 400 24.89 -15.30 9.67
C SER A 400 25.03 -15.45 8.16
N ASP A 401 24.84 -14.34 7.44
CA ASP A 401 25.06 -14.24 5.98
C ASP A 401 26.50 -14.60 5.61
N LEU A 402 27.45 -14.42 6.54
CA LEU A 402 28.85 -14.85 6.38
C LEU A 402 28.94 -16.35 6.06
N LEU A 403 28.13 -17.16 6.74
CA LEU A 403 28.11 -18.63 6.61
C LEU A 403 27.09 -19.13 5.57
N ALA A 404 26.47 -18.24 4.80
CA ALA A 404 25.54 -18.63 3.75
C ALA A 404 26.23 -19.60 2.76
N PHE A 405 25.53 -20.70 2.45
CA PHE A 405 26.02 -21.78 1.58
C PHE A 405 27.28 -22.50 2.07
N THR A 406 27.66 -22.34 3.34
CA THR A 406 28.81 -23.01 3.94
C THR A 406 28.35 -24.12 4.88
N ASN A 407 28.96 -25.31 4.80
CA ASN A 407 28.61 -26.42 5.70
C ASN A 407 29.75 -26.67 6.70
N VAL A 408 29.74 -25.92 7.79
CA VAL A 408 30.79 -25.96 8.82
C VAL A 408 30.98 -27.34 9.46
N GLN A 409 29.95 -28.19 9.48
CA GLN A 409 30.02 -29.52 10.11
C GLN A 409 30.88 -30.51 9.32
N ASN A 410 31.07 -30.28 8.01
CA ASN A 410 31.87 -31.15 7.15
C ASN A 410 33.36 -30.81 7.15
N ILE A 411 33.74 -29.81 7.95
CA ILE A 411 35.07 -29.21 7.93
C ILE A 411 35.89 -29.80 9.06
N TYR A 412 37.08 -30.25 8.71
CA TYR A 412 38.07 -30.72 9.66
C TYR A 412 39.01 -29.57 10.03
N LEU A 413 39.15 -29.34 11.33
CA LEU A 413 40.11 -28.39 11.91
C LEU A 413 40.91 -29.11 12.98
N GLU A 414 42.22 -29.27 12.77
CA GLU A 414 43.08 -29.99 13.72
C GLU A 414 43.38 -29.15 14.96
N GLN A 415 43.69 -27.87 14.78
CA GLN A 415 44.15 -26.98 15.84
C GLN A 415 43.54 -25.58 15.73
N ALA A 416 43.28 -24.97 16.88
CA ALA A 416 42.81 -23.59 16.98
C ALA A 416 43.45 -22.89 18.18
N TYR A 417 43.46 -21.57 18.15
CA TYR A 417 43.90 -20.72 19.25
C TYR A 417 42.77 -20.53 20.26
N PRO A 418 42.95 -20.89 21.53
CA PRO A 418 42.00 -20.52 22.58
C PRO A 418 42.04 -19.01 22.82
N VAL A 419 40.90 -18.35 22.78
CA VAL A 419 40.77 -16.90 22.99
C VAL A 419 40.02 -16.65 24.30
N GLU A 420 40.63 -15.86 25.20
CA GLU A 420 40.08 -15.59 26.53
C GLU A 420 39.02 -14.48 26.53
N ASP A 421 39.25 -13.41 25.77
CA ASP A 421 38.36 -12.24 25.72
C ASP A 421 38.01 -11.89 24.27
N TRP A 422 36.75 -12.09 23.91
CA TRP A 422 36.23 -11.78 22.58
C TRP A 422 35.76 -10.33 22.46
N HIS A 423 35.86 -9.48 23.49
CA HIS A 423 35.49 -8.05 23.43
C HIS A 423 34.08 -7.78 22.86
N GLY A 424 33.14 -8.70 23.07
CA GLY A 424 31.77 -8.59 22.57
C GLY A 424 31.57 -9.05 21.11
N LEU A 425 32.57 -9.65 20.46
CA LEU A 425 32.39 -10.30 19.16
C LEU A 425 31.41 -11.49 19.30
N GLN A 426 30.45 -11.56 18.37
CA GLN A 426 29.45 -12.61 18.33
C GLN A 426 30.06 -13.91 17.80
N PRO A 427 29.93 -15.04 18.54
CA PRO A 427 30.42 -16.34 18.07
C PRO A 427 29.54 -16.85 16.92
N LEU A 428 30.17 -17.24 15.81
CA LEU A 428 29.49 -17.82 14.64
C LEU A 428 29.75 -19.33 14.51
N VAL A 429 30.97 -19.78 14.82
CA VAL A 429 31.36 -21.20 14.78
C VAL A 429 32.10 -21.57 16.06
N GLN A 430 31.76 -22.72 16.63
CA GLN A 430 32.34 -23.26 17.86
C GLN A 430 32.79 -24.71 17.69
N SER A 431 33.76 -25.14 18.50
CA SER A 431 34.15 -26.54 18.72
C SER A 431 34.02 -26.83 20.21
N GLY A 432 32.96 -27.56 20.60
CA GLY A 432 32.58 -27.68 22.01
C GLY A 432 32.24 -26.30 22.58
N GLU A 433 32.95 -25.87 23.63
CA GLU A 433 32.78 -24.55 24.25
C GLU A 433 33.73 -23.48 23.66
N GLN A 434 34.67 -23.87 22.79
CA GLN A 434 35.66 -22.97 22.23
C GLN A 434 35.10 -22.27 20.98
N THR A 435 35.10 -20.94 20.97
CA THR A 435 34.77 -20.16 19.77
C THR A 435 35.92 -20.18 18.77
N ILE A 436 35.60 -20.45 17.51
CA ILE A 436 36.55 -20.65 16.42
C ILE A 436 36.46 -19.50 15.40
N LEU A 437 35.24 -19.01 15.17
CA LEU A 437 34.96 -17.87 14.32
C LEU A 437 34.00 -16.93 15.05
N ALA A 438 34.34 -15.65 15.09
CA ALA A 438 33.47 -14.61 15.60
C ALA A 438 33.47 -13.38 14.68
N GLN A 439 32.41 -12.59 14.74
CA GLN A 439 32.27 -11.34 14.00
C GLN A 439 31.74 -10.23 14.91
N GLY A 440 32.11 -8.98 14.66
CA GLY A 440 31.58 -7.84 15.38
C GLY A 440 32.41 -6.59 15.14
N ILE A 441 32.55 -5.75 16.17
CA ILE A 441 33.39 -4.55 16.14
C ILE A 441 34.43 -4.61 17.24
N TYR A 442 35.64 -4.17 16.91
CA TYR A 442 36.71 -3.94 17.88
C TYR A 442 37.38 -2.58 17.59
N GLN A 443 37.44 -1.71 18.60
CA GLN A 443 38.00 -0.34 18.49
C GLN A 443 37.41 0.48 17.33
N ASN A 444 36.09 0.45 17.17
CA ASN A 444 35.32 1.15 16.12
C ASN A 444 35.49 0.59 14.69
N ASP A 445 36.16 -0.54 14.52
CA ASP A 445 36.34 -1.16 13.21
C ASP A 445 35.59 -2.50 13.11
N PRO A 446 34.88 -2.77 11.99
CA PRO A 446 34.35 -4.09 11.69
C PRO A 446 35.46 -5.14 11.66
N ILE A 447 35.23 -6.26 12.35
CA ILE A 447 36.20 -7.34 12.45
C ILE A 447 35.52 -8.69 12.30
N ILE A 448 36.10 -9.54 11.44
CA ILE A 448 35.84 -10.97 11.43
C ILE A 448 37.11 -11.66 11.92
N PHE A 449 36.97 -12.50 12.93
CA PHE A 449 38.07 -13.09 13.68
C PHE A 449 38.05 -14.61 13.57
N TYR A 450 38.99 -15.16 12.82
CA TYR A 450 39.28 -16.60 12.72
C TYR A 450 40.34 -16.97 13.76
N ALA A 451 39.93 -17.63 14.85
CA ALA A 451 40.84 -18.11 15.90
C ALA A 451 41.57 -19.40 15.50
N PHE A 452 41.91 -19.56 14.23
CA PHE A 452 42.69 -20.68 13.73
C PHE A 452 43.49 -20.27 12.50
N ASP A 453 44.37 -21.16 12.08
CA ASP A 453 45.13 -21.02 10.84
C ASP A 453 44.52 -21.95 9.79
N PHE A 454 44.26 -21.42 8.59
CA PHE A 454 43.71 -22.21 7.50
C PHE A 454 44.65 -23.35 7.05
N GLN A 455 45.93 -23.35 7.44
CA GLN A 455 46.83 -24.48 7.24
C GLN A 455 46.48 -25.70 8.12
N ASP A 456 45.83 -25.49 9.26
CA ASP A 456 45.41 -26.56 10.18
C ASP A 456 44.02 -27.13 9.83
N SER A 457 43.43 -26.67 8.72
CA SER A 457 42.09 -27.07 8.28
C SER A 457 42.07 -27.57 6.84
N ASP A 458 41.13 -28.46 6.53
CA ASP A 458 40.82 -28.82 5.15
C ASP A 458 39.83 -27.85 4.48
N TRP A 459 39.34 -26.82 5.19
CA TRP A 459 38.40 -25.82 4.66
C TRP A 459 38.87 -25.22 3.33
N PRO A 460 40.14 -24.82 3.13
CA PRO A 460 40.59 -24.26 1.85
C PRO A 460 40.48 -25.21 0.65
N LEU A 461 40.31 -26.51 0.89
CA LEU A 461 40.13 -27.54 -0.15
C LEU A 461 38.66 -27.80 -0.46
N GLN A 462 37.74 -27.21 0.30
CA GLN A 462 36.29 -27.39 0.14
C GLN A 462 35.72 -26.42 -0.91
N PRO A 463 34.67 -26.82 -1.66
CA PRO A 463 34.03 -25.95 -2.65
C PRO A 463 33.39 -24.67 -2.08
N ASP A 464 33.05 -24.64 -0.79
CA ASP A 464 32.40 -23.51 -0.12
C ASP A 464 33.40 -22.45 0.38
N PHE A 465 34.71 -22.72 0.34
CA PHE A 465 35.73 -21.79 0.83
C PHE A 465 35.80 -20.46 0.05
N PRO A 466 35.76 -20.43 -1.30
CA PRO A 466 35.69 -19.16 -2.02
C PRO A 466 34.42 -18.36 -1.69
N ILE A 467 33.31 -19.05 -1.39
CA ILE A 467 32.04 -18.42 -1.01
C ILE A 467 32.16 -17.78 0.38
N LEU A 468 32.75 -18.49 1.35
CA LEU A 468 33.04 -17.94 2.68
C LEU A 468 33.89 -16.67 2.60
N LEU A 469 34.94 -16.67 1.78
CA LEU A 469 35.80 -15.50 1.61
C LEU A 469 35.04 -14.35 0.95
N ALA A 470 34.27 -14.62 -0.10
CA ALA A 470 33.43 -13.61 -0.74
C ALA A 470 32.42 -13.00 0.24
N ASN A 471 31.75 -13.83 1.05
CA ASN A 471 30.82 -13.37 2.08
C ASN A 471 31.52 -12.58 3.19
N SER A 472 32.75 -12.98 3.57
CA SER A 472 33.55 -12.26 4.57
C SER A 472 33.96 -10.88 4.07
N ILE A 473 34.36 -10.77 2.80
CA ILE A 473 34.68 -9.50 2.17
C ILE A 473 33.43 -8.64 2.01
N ALA A 474 32.31 -9.22 1.54
CA ALA A 474 31.05 -8.50 1.41
C ALA A 474 30.51 -8.01 2.76
N GLY A 475 30.61 -8.81 3.83
CA GLY A 475 30.19 -8.43 5.18
C GLY A 475 31.10 -7.39 5.85
N LEU A 476 32.31 -7.19 5.33
CA LEU A 476 33.27 -6.17 5.79
C LEU A 476 33.26 -4.92 4.89
N ALA A 477 32.73 -5.02 3.67
CA ALA A 477 32.57 -3.90 2.77
C ALA A 477 31.38 -3.05 3.23
N GLU A 478 31.61 -1.77 3.52
CA GLU A 478 30.52 -0.85 3.80
C GLU A 478 29.75 -0.58 2.50
N SER A 479 28.50 -1.08 2.40
CA SER A 479 27.65 -0.70 1.27
C SER A 479 27.15 0.73 1.48
N SER A 480 27.52 1.63 0.56
CA SER A 480 27.06 3.03 0.53
C SER A 480 25.54 3.17 0.28
N SER A 481 24.88 2.10 -0.15
CA SER A 481 23.42 2.02 -0.29
C SER A 481 22.87 0.71 0.26
N LEU A 482 21.57 0.69 0.62
CA LEU A 482 20.84 -0.53 1.02
C LEU A 482 20.15 -1.22 -0.17
N GLY A 483 20.11 -0.56 -1.33
CA GLY A 483 19.51 -1.11 -2.55
C GLY A 483 18.05 -0.73 -2.76
N TYR A 484 17.28 -1.65 -3.35
CA TYR A 484 15.91 -1.43 -3.80
C TYR A 484 14.95 -2.34 -3.04
N TYR A 485 13.80 -1.79 -2.65
CA TYR A 485 12.75 -2.49 -1.91
C TYR A 485 11.37 -2.19 -2.48
N ALA A 486 10.40 -3.05 -2.18
CA ALA A 486 9.00 -2.81 -2.46
C ALA A 486 8.30 -2.05 -1.31
N PRO A 487 7.19 -1.35 -1.58
CA PRO A 487 6.32 -0.76 -0.56
C PRO A 487 5.95 -1.71 0.56
N LEU A 488 6.20 -1.28 1.81
CA LEU A 488 5.95 -2.05 3.03
C LEU A 488 6.64 -3.43 3.05
N GLU A 489 7.69 -3.63 2.26
CA GLU A 489 8.52 -4.82 2.33
C GLU A 489 9.16 -4.91 3.72
N THR A 490 9.18 -6.12 4.30
CA THR A 490 9.96 -6.38 5.50
C THR A 490 11.27 -6.99 5.06
N ALA A 491 12.37 -6.28 5.28
CA ALA A 491 13.69 -6.72 4.90
C ALA A 491 14.64 -6.74 6.11
N LYS A 492 15.68 -7.56 6.01
CA LYS A 492 16.75 -7.57 7.00
C LYS A 492 17.69 -6.41 6.73
N ILE A 493 17.86 -5.55 7.71
CA ILE A 493 18.78 -4.40 7.62
C ILE A 493 19.87 -4.58 8.65
N HIS A 494 21.11 -4.49 8.18
CA HIS A 494 22.28 -4.47 9.03
C HIS A 494 22.55 -3.04 9.45
N PHE A 495 22.23 -2.71 10.70
CA PHE A 495 22.65 -1.46 11.32
C PHE A 495 24.15 -1.47 11.59
N SER A 496 24.77 -0.29 11.51
CA SER A 496 26.09 -0.06 12.06
C SER A 496 26.05 -0.41 13.55
N THR A 497 26.96 -1.27 13.98
CA THR A 497 27.10 -1.65 15.39
C THR A 497 27.65 -0.50 16.25
N MET A 498 27.97 0.65 15.64
CA MET A 498 28.30 1.91 16.31
C MET A 498 27.13 2.90 16.39
N ALA A 499 25.99 2.58 15.75
CA ALA A 499 24.81 3.42 15.80
C ALA A 499 24.25 3.44 17.24
N ASN A 500 23.99 4.63 17.74
CA ASN A 500 23.23 4.85 18.97
C ASN A 500 21.74 5.07 18.65
N GLU A 501 21.45 5.65 17.48
CA GLU A 501 20.12 5.92 16.97
C GLU A 501 20.09 5.63 15.46
N ALA A 502 18.95 5.14 14.98
CA ALA A 502 18.70 4.90 13.57
C ALA A 502 17.30 5.36 13.18
N SER A 503 17.17 6.00 12.01
CA SER A 503 15.89 6.44 11.44
C SER A 503 15.88 6.32 9.94
N PHE A 504 14.70 6.05 9.37
CA PHE A 504 14.44 6.32 7.97
C PHE A 504 14.02 7.77 7.79
N GLU A 505 14.66 8.45 6.86
CA GLU A 505 14.39 9.83 6.49
C GLU A 505 14.12 9.94 4.99
N ALA A 506 13.25 10.86 4.61
CA ALA A 506 13.18 11.32 3.23
C ALA A 506 14.37 12.26 2.94
N LEU A 507 14.69 12.48 1.67
CA LEU A 507 15.83 13.35 1.27
C LEU A 507 15.73 14.80 1.77
N ASN A 508 14.52 15.27 2.09
CA ASN A 508 14.29 16.59 2.69
C ASN A 508 14.61 16.64 4.22
N GLY A 509 15.06 15.53 4.81
CA GLY A 509 15.34 15.37 6.23
C GLY A 509 14.12 15.08 7.10
N GLU A 510 12.95 14.84 6.51
CA GLU A 510 11.76 14.42 7.25
C GLU A 510 11.92 12.99 7.77
N VAL A 511 11.82 12.82 9.08
CA VAL A 511 11.86 11.50 9.73
C VAL A 511 10.56 10.75 9.45
N ILE A 512 10.66 9.67 8.69
CA ILE A 512 9.53 8.81 8.32
C ILE A 512 9.27 7.78 9.42
N LYS A 513 10.33 7.17 9.96
CA LYS A 513 10.24 6.10 10.97
C LYS A 513 11.50 6.05 11.83
N GLN A 514 11.33 6.02 13.15
CA GLN A 514 12.41 5.69 14.07
C GLN A 514 12.61 4.17 14.13
N LEU A 515 13.85 3.72 14.16
CA LEU A 515 14.21 2.30 14.17
C LEU A 515 14.84 1.91 15.51
N GLU A 516 14.52 0.70 15.97
CA GLU A 516 15.20 0.11 17.11
C GLU A 516 16.38 -0.73 16.63
N LEU A 517 17.58 -0.44 17.14
CA LEU A 517 18.82 -1.11 16.72
C LEU A 517 18.84 -2.63 16.99
N GLY A 518 17.95 -3.13 17.84
CA GLY A 518 17.79 -4.56 18.11
C GLY A 518 16.87 -5.28 17.12
N GLU A 519 16.08 -4.56 16.32
CA GLU A 519 15.24 -5.15 15.28
C GLU A 519 16.11 -5.55 14.08
N ARG A 520 16.12 -6.84 13.73
CA ARG A 520 16.83 -7.31 12.53
C ARG A 520 16.00 -7.25 11.26
N GLU A 521 14.68 -7.15 11.42
CA GLU A 521 13.71 -7.08 10.32
C GLU A 521 12.93 -5.78 10.45
N VAL A 522 12.97 -4.97 9.40
CA VAL A 522 12.36 -3.65 9.39
C VAL A 522 11.42 -3.55 8.20
N THR A 523 10.21 -3.07 8.44
CA THR A 523 9.26 -2.70 7.38
C THR A 523 9.66 -1.36 6.76
N MET A 524 9.86 -1.37 5.44
CA MET A 524 10.17 -0.22 4.60
C MET A 524 9.00 0.79 4.53
N PRO A 525 9.25 2.06 4.18
CA PRO A 525 8.20 3.02 3.89
C PRO A 525 7.18 2.51 2.87
N GLY A 526 5.91 2.89 3.01
CA GLY A 526 4.85 2.49 2.09
C GLY A 526 4.83 3.30 0.80
N LYS A 527 5.20 4.58 0.85
CA LYS A 527 5.17 5.44 -0.34
C LYS A 527 6.43 5.20 -1.19
N PRO A 528 6.30 4.99 -2.52
CA PRO A 528 7.45 4.94 -3.42
C PRO A 528 8.27 6.23 -3.38
N GLY A 529 9.58 6.10 -3.59
CA GLY A 529 10.53 7.20 -3.57
C GLY A 529 11.90 6.77 -3.07
N ILE A 530 12.82 7.72 -3.03
CA ILE A 530 14.15 7.55 -2.45
C ILE A 530 14.18 8.02 -1.00
N TYR A 531 14.86 7.24 -0.17
CA TYR A 531 14.99 7.44 1.27
C TYR A 531 16.43 7.22 1.70
N GLN A 532 16.75 7.63 2.91
CA GLN A 532 18.04 7.40 3.54
C GLN A 532 17.85 6.76 4.92
N LEU A 533 18.66 5.75 5.21
CA LEU A 533 18.90 5.28 6.57
C LEU A 533 19.93 6.22 7.18
N HIS A 534 19.52 6.97 8.19
CA HIS A 534 20.37 7.86 8.96
C HIS A 534 20.72 7.21 10.30
N GLU A 535 22.02 6.99 10.53
CA GLU A 535 22.55 6.36 11.73
C GLU A 535 23.46 7.34 12.47
N ILE A 536 23.13 7.64 13.72
CA ILE A 536 23.91 8.54 14.56
C ILE A 536 24.84 7.70 15.42
N THR A 537 26.14 7.89 15.25
CA THR A 537 27.19 7.22 16.03
C THR A 537 27.91 8.22 16.94
N ASN A 538 28.75 7.72 17.85
CA ASN A 538 29.63 8.58 18.66
C ASN A 538 30.70 9.32 17.84
N ALA A 539 30.96 8.90 16.60
CA ALA A 539 31.98 9.46 15.71
C ALA A 539 31.39 10.41 14.64
N GLY A 540 30.06 10.45 14.48
CA GLY A 540 29.38 11.23 13.44
C GLY A 540 28.10 10.54 12.96
N SER A 541 27.49 11.06 11.90
CA SER A 541 26.33 10.46 11.24
C SER A 541 26.75 9.71 9.98
N VAL A 542 26.18 8.52 9.76
CA VAL A 542 26.29 7.75 8.52
C VAL A 542 24.93 7.76 7.82
N GLN A 543 24.94 7.96 6.51
CA GLN A 543 23.73 7.96 5.68
C GLN A 543 23.89 6.95 4.54
N ARG A 544 22.92 6.05 4.40
CA ARG A 544 22.88 5.06 3.30
C ARG A 544 21.57 5.19 2.55
N HIS A 545 21.65 5.41 1.25
CA HIS A 545 20.47 5.60 0.40
C HIS A 545 19.80 4.27 0.06
N PHE A 546 18.49 4.30 -0.12
CA PHE A 546 17.70 3.17 -0.62
C PHE A 546 16.47 3.67 -1.39
N VAL A 547 15.98 2.85 -2.30
CA VAL A 547 14.84 3.20 -3.15
C VAL A 547 13.69 2.25 -2.86
N VAL A 548 12.53 2.81 -2.54
CA VAL A 548 11.26 2.08 -2.53
C VAL A 548 10.61 2.28 -3.88
N GLN A 549 10.45 1.22 -4.65
CA GLN A 549 9.91 1.28 -6.01
C GLN A 549 8.65 0.43 -6.15
N LEU A 550 7.72 0.90 -6.99
CA LEU A 550 6.54 0.13 -7.35
C LEU A 550 6.93 -1.18 -8.07
N ASP A 551 6.09 -2.19 -7.91
CA ASP A 551 6.15 -3.40 -8.73
C ASP A 551 6.02 -3.04 -10.22
N PRO A 552 6.76 -3.66 -11.15
CA PRO A 552 6.56 -3.45 -12.58
C PRO A 552 5.11 -3.60 -13.05
N GLU A 553 4.33 -4.52 -12.45
CA GLU A 553 2.91 -4.72 -12.80
C GLU A 553 2.03 -3.51 -12.41
N GLU A 554 2.47 -2.68 -11.48
CA GLU A 554 1.76 -1.46 -11.03
C GLU A 554 2.05 -0.23 -11.90
N ARG A 555 2.84 -0.38 -12.97
CA ARG A 555 3.23 0.69 -13.91
C ARG A 555 2.58 0.52 -15.28
N THR A 556 1.69 -0.46 -15.40
CA THR A 556 0.91 -0.70 -16.60
C THR A 556 -0.52 -0.22 -16.36
N ASN A 557 -1.11 0.33 -17.42
CA ASN A 557 -2.50 0.75 -17.42
C ASN A 557 -3.37 -0.34 -18.04
N GLU A 558 -3.77 -1.32 -17.23
CA GLU A 558 -4.76 -2.31 -17.65
C GLU A 558 -6.16 -1.88 -17.22
N THR A 559 -7.15 -2.11 -18.08
CA THR A 559 -8.57 -1.87 -17.78
C THR A 559 -9.40 -3.02 -18.31
N ALA A 560 -10.56 -3.26 -17.70
CA ALA A 560 -11.51 -4.28 -18.15
C ALA A 560 -12.94 -3.76 -18.05
N ASP A 561 -13.86 -4.39 -18.78
CA ASP A 561 -15.28 -4.08 -18.65
C ASP A 561 -15.82 -4.62 -17.32
N SER A 562 -16.70 -3.86 -16.66
CA SER A 562 -17.43 -4.32 -15.48
C SER A 562 -18.36 -5.49 -15.82
N PHE A 563 -18.56 -6.43 -14.88
CA PHE A 563 -19.42 -7.58 -15.10
C PHE A 563 -20.00 -8.18 -13.82
N SER A 564 -20.99 -9.06 -13.97
CA SER A 564 -21.58 -9.82 -12.87
C SER A 564 -21.58 -11.32 -13.19
N ILE A 565 -21.26 -12.16 -12.19
CA ILE A 565 -21.39 -13.61 -12.23
C ILE A 565 -22.51 -14.03 -11.27
N GLY A 566 -23.51 -14.72 -11.78
CA GLY A 566 -24.56 -15.36 -10.98
C GLY A 566 -24.27 -16.85 -10.75
N VAL A 567 -24.93 -17.46 -9.75
CA VAL A 567 -24.83 -18.90 -9.46
C VAL A 567 -25.55 -19.69 -10.55
N GLU A 568 -24.92 -20.77 -11.06
CA GLU A 568 -25.50 -21.66 -12.09
C GLU A 568 -26.92 -22.12 -11.69
N GLY A 569 -27.92 -21.70 -12.46
CA GLY A 569 -29.34 -22.03 -12.24
C GLY A 569 -30.27 -20.82 -12.11
N GLU A 570 -29.75 -19.61 -11.93
CA GLU A 570 -30.51 -18.37 -12.15
C GLU A 570 -30.16 -17.81 -13.54
N GLU A 571 -31.18 -17.68 -14.41
CA GLU A 571 -31.02 -17.06 -15.73
C GLU A 571 -30.32 -15.70 -15.62
N ALA A 572 -29.26 -15.52 -16.42
CA ALA A 572 -28.61 -14.25 -16.64
C ALA A 572 -29.61 -13.24 -17.25
N MET A 573 -30.31 -12.48 -16.41
CA MET A 573 -30.96 -11.23 -16.81
C MET A 573 -31.32 -10.37 -15.59
N GLY A 574 -30.61 -9.25 -15.46
CA GLY A 574 -31.03 -8.06 -14.73
C GLY A 574 -30.83 -8.12 -13.22
N SER A 575 -30.16 -7.09 -12.69
CA SER A 575 -30.24 -6.68 -11.30
C SER A 575 -31.67 -6.90 -10.77
N LYS A 576 -31.83 -7.71 -9.70
CA LYS A 576 -33.13 -7.87 -9.04
C LYS A 576 -33.50 -6.51 -8.43
N LEU A 577 -34.27 -5.71 -9.17
CA LEU A 577 -34.72 -4.39 -8.76
C LEU A 577 -35.52 -4.51 -7.44
N SER A 578 -34.97 -4.08 -6.31
CA SER A 578 -35.76 -3.93 -5.09
C SER A 578 -36.68 -2.73 -5.22
N LYS A 579 -37.84 -2.90 -4.59
CA LYS A 579 -38.98 -2.01 -4.70
C LYS A 579 -38.98 -1.10 -3.48
N ARG A 580 -38.38 0.09 -3.60
CA ARG A 580 -38.39 1.08 -2.52
C ARG A 580 -39.79 1.67 -2.37
N GLU A 581 -40.45 1.34 -1.27
CA GLU A 581 -41.78 1.85 -0.93
C GLU A 581 -41.76 3.35 -0.60
N ILE A 582 -42.55 4.16 -1.30
CA ILE A 582 -42.67 5.62 -1.07
C ILE A 582 -43.99 6.02 -0.38
N TRP A 583 -44.75 5.06 0.17
CA TRP A 583 -46.04 5.33 0.81
C TRP A 583 -45.95 6.28 2.01
N ARG A 584 -44.82 6.27 2.74
CA ARG A 584 -44.60 7.11 3.92
C ARG A 584 -44.66 8.60 3.57
N VAL A 585 -44.18 8.98 2.38
CA VAL A 585 -44.24 10.37 1.89
C VAL A 585 -45.68 10.78 1.66
N PHE A 586 -46.48 9.93 1.01
CA PHE A 586 -47.91 10.19 0.78
C PHE A 586 -48.70 10.24 2.11
N ALA A 587 -48.38 9.38 3.07
CA ALA A 587 -48.99 9.41 4.41
C ALA A 587 -48.64 10.70 5.17
N ALA A 588 -47.37 11.16 5.10
CA ALA A 588 -46.94 12.41 5.72
C ALA A 588 -47.62 13.64 5.09
N ILE A 589 -47.77 13.66 3.75
CA ILE A 589 -48.50 14.72 3.05
C ILE A 589 -49.98 14.72 3.46
N ALA A 590 -50.63 13.55 3.54
CA ALA A 590 -52.01 13.45 4.00
C ALA A 590 -52.19 14.01 5.42
N LEU A 591 -51.25 13.68 6.33
CA LEU A 591 -51.24 14.19 7.71
C LEU A 591 -51.06 15.72 7.76
N LEU A 592 -50.17 16.27 6.94
CA LEU A 592 -49.96 17.72 6.82
C LEU A 592 -51.25 18.42 6.33
N ILE A 593 -51.90 17.86 5.31
CA ILE A 593 -53.15 18.41 4.79
C ILE A 593 -54.27 18.33 5.84
N LEU A 594 -54.30 17.29 6.66
CA LEU A 594 -55.25 17.17 7.78
C LEU A 594 -55.06 18.29 8.81
N PHE A 595 -53.81 18.66 9.13
CA PHE A 595 -53.55 19.84 9.97
C PHE A 595 -54.02 21.15 9.31
N VAL A 596 -53.82 21.30 8.00
CA VAL A 596 -54.32 22.46 7.25
C VAL A 596 -55.85 22.48 7.23
N GLU A 597 -56.50 21.33 7.03
CA GLU A 597 -57.96 21.20 7.10
C GLU A 597 -58.48 21.62 8.47
N TRP A 598 -57.83 21.17 9.54
CA TRP A 598 -58.18 21.56 10.90
C TRP A 598 -58.04 23.06 11.13
N GLU A 599 -56.97 23.68 10.65
CA GLU A 599 -56.76 25.13 10.75
C GLU A 599 -57.80 25.93 9.96
N VAL A 600 -58.15 25.46 8.76
CA VAL A 600 -59.20 26.05 7.92
C VAL A 600 -60.57 25.91 8.59
N TYR A 601 -60.87 24.75 9.17
CA TYR A 601 -62.10 24.51 9.93
C TYR A 601 -62.18 25.42 11.18
N ARG A 602 -61.09 25.52 11.93
CA ARG A 602 -60.97 26.40 13.12
C ARG A 602 -61.25 27.86 12.76
N ARG A 603 -60.60 28.37 11.71
CA ARG A 603 -60.80 29.77 11.25
C ARG A 603 -62.19 30.01 10.65
N GLY A 604 -62.78 28.99 10.03
CA GLY A 604 -64.12 29.03 9.44
C GLY A 604 -65.27 29.02 10.46
N ILE A 605 -65.03 28.57 11.70
CA ILE A 605 -66.00 28.67 12.80
C ILE A 605 -65.96 30.06 13.44
N THR A 606 -64.79 30.69 13.52
CA THR A 606 -64.62 32.05 14.06
C THR A 606 -65.20 33.18 13.16
N SER A 607 -65.58 32.89 11.92
CA SER A 607 -66.10 33.86 10.94
C SER A 607 -67.59 33.75 10.64
N ARG A 608 -68.34 32.94 11.40
CA ARG A 608 -69.75 32.64 11.14
C ARG A 608 -70.71 33.39 12.05
#